data_AF-A0A7X4FJE1-F1
#
_entry.id   AF-A0A7X4FJE1-F1
#
_cell.length_a   1.000
_cell.length_b   1.000
_cell.length_c   1.000
_cell.angle_alpha   90.00
_cell.angle_beta   90.00
_cell.angle_gamma   90.00
#
_symmetry.space_group_name_H-M   'P 1'
#
loop_
_entity.id
_entity.type
_entity.pdbx_description
1 polymer ?
#
loop_
_entity_poly.entity_id
_entity_poly.type
_entity_poly.pdbx_seq_one_letter_code
_entity_poly.pdbx_strand_id
1 'polypeptide(L)'
;MSNTDIALMAHLMRRAGFGATRTELEDYAERGYENVVEDLVEPERCDPVDEDILSRYFGSFEAGYVEKWMYRMIRSKRPLEEKMALFWHHVFATGVGKNQHLLASARQ
;
A
#
# COMPACT_ATOMS: atom_id res chain seq x y z
N MET A 1 -12.22 0.49 -24.66
CA MET A 1 -10.78 0.77 -24.54
C MET A 1 -9.98 -0.27 -25.30
N SER A 2 -8.73 0.01 -25.64
CA SER A 2 -7.89 -0.96 -26.35
C SER A 2 -7.36 -2.02 -25.38
N ASN A 3 -7.13 -3.24 -25.88
CA ASN A 3 -6.49 -4.30 -25.09
C ASN A 3 -5.07 -3.90 -24.63
N THR A 4 -4.44 -2.99 -25.37
CA THR A 4 -3.13 -2.40 -25.04
C THR A 4 -3.20 -1.54 -23.79
N ASP A 5 -4.26 -0.74 -23.60
CA ASP A 5 -4.41 0.14 -22.43
C ASP A 5 -4.50 -0.69 -21.14
N ILE A 6 -5.27 -1.78 -21.18
CA ILE A 6 -5.40 -2.71 -20.06
C ILE A 6 -4.06 -3.40 -19.76
N ALA A 7 -3.32 -3.82 -20.79
CA ALA A 7 -2.01 -4.46 -20.62
C ALA A 7 -0.98 -3.50 -20.01
N LEU A 8 -0.97 -2.24 -20.45
CA LEU A 8 -0.12 -1.18 -19.91
C LEU A 8 -0.47 -0.90 -18.45
N MET A 9 -1.75 -0.73 -18.14
CA MET A 9 -2.23 -0.51 -16.78
C MET A 9 -1.88 -1.69 -15.86
N ALA A 10 -2.03 -2.92 -16.36
CA ALA A 10 -1.66 -4.12 -15.61
C ALA A 10 -0.16 -4.16 -15.31
N HIS A 11 0.68 -3.71 -16.26
CA HIS A 11 2.10 -3.58 -16.03
C HIS A 11 2.40 -2.54 -14.94
N LEU A 12 1.79 -1.35 -15.03
CA LEU A 12 1.92 -0.30 -14.02
C LEU A 12 1.54 -0.82 -12.64
N MET A 13 0.36 -1.42 -12.47
CA MET A 13 -0.11 -1.88 -11.16
C MET A 13 0.73 -3.02 -10.56
N ARG A 14 1.38 -3.86 -11.39
CA ARG A 14 2.36 -4.84 -10.90
C ARG A 14 3.67 -4.20 -10.43
N ARG A 15 4.06 -3.05 -10.99
CA ARG A 15 5.30 -2.34 -10.64
C ARG A 15 5.08 -1.36 -9.49
N ALA A 16 4.00 -0.60 -9.50
CA ALA A 16 3.65 0.39 -8.49
C ALA A 16 2.85 -0.18 -7.31
N GLY A 17 2.29 -1.39 -7.41
CA GLY A 17 1.53 -2.03 -6.34
C GLY A 17 1.72 -3.54 -6.29
N PHE A 18 0.72 -4.25 -5.77
CA PHE A 18 0.71 -5.71 -5.68
C PHE A 18 -0.02 -6.38 -6.87
N GLY A 19 -0.33 -5.61 -7.90
CA GLY A 19 -1.23 -5.99 -9.00
C GLY A 19 -2.62 -5.38 -8.84
N ALA A 20 -3.52 -5.74 -9.75
CA ALA A 20 -4.92 -5.35 -9.73
C ALA A 20 -5.75 -6.42 -10.45
N THR A 21 -7.00 -6.53 -10.05
CA THR A 21 -8.00 -7.41 -10.68
C THR A 21 -8.40 -6.88 -12.05
N ARG A 22 -9.04 -7.73 -12.87
CA ARG A 22 -9.46 -7.32 -14.22
C ARG A 22 -10.40 -6.12 -14.20
N THR A 23 -11.36 -6.09 -13.27
CA THR A 23 -12.32 -5.00 -13.10
C THR A 23 -11.62 -3.70 -12.72
N GLU A 24 -10.71 -3.73 -11.75
CA GLU A 24 -9.93 -2.53 -11.38
C GLU A 24 -9.08 -2.01 -12.54
N LEU A 25 -8.51 -2.91 -13.35
CA LEU A 25 -7.73 -2.51 -14.53
C LEU A 25 -8.58 -1.83 -15.60
N GLU A 26 -9.82 -2.26 -15.76
CA GLU A 26 -10.78 -1.60 -16.64
C GLU A 26 -11.12 -0.21 -16.07
N ASP A 27 -11.46 -0.10 -14.79
CA ASP A 27 -11.74 1.19 -14.14
C ASP A 27 -10.54 2.17 -14.26
N TYR A 28 -9.32 1.69 -13.96
CA TYR A 28 -8.11 2.51 -14.07
C TYR A 28 -7.84 2.97 -15.49
N ALA A 29 -8.01 2.08 -16.47
CA ALA A 29 -7.75 2.44 -17.85
C ALA A 29 -8.85 3.36 -18.42
N GLU A 30 -10.09 3.33 -17.89
CA GLU A 30 -11.12 4.35 -18.18
C GLU A 30 -10.74 5.73 -17.64
N ARG A 31 -10.12 5.78 -16.45
CA ARG A 31 -9.62 7.03 -15.85
C ARG A 31 -8.43 7.62 -16.62
N GLY A 32 -7.72 6.79 -17.37
CA GLY A 32 -6.55 7.17 -18.16
C GLY A 32 -5.24 7.06 -17.38
N TYR A 33 -4.18 6.68 -18.10
CA TYR A 33 -2.89 6.31 -17.50
C TYR A 33 -2.29 7.40 -16.61
N GLU A 34 -2.17 8.63 -17.14
CA GLU A 34 -1.52 9.73 -16.39
C GLU A 34 -2.27 10.09 -15.11
N ASN A 35 -3.61 10.09 -15.14
CA ASN A 35 -4.39 10.36 -13.94
C ASN A 35 -4.15 9.31 -12.84
N VAL A 36 -3.99 8.03 -13.22
CA VAL A 36 -3.66 6.95 -12.28
C VAL A 36 -2.25 7.10 -11.75
N VAL A 37 -1.28 7.52 -12.58
CA VAL A 37 0.07 7.83 -12.12
C VAL A 37 0.05 8.94 -11.08
N GLU A 38 -0.69 10.03 -11.33
CA GLU A 38 -0.81 11.12 -10.37
C GLU A 38 -1.39 10.63 -9.03
N ASP A 39 -2.46 9.83 -9.02
CA ASP A 39 -2.99 9.29 -7.75
C ASP A 39 -2.00 8.37 -7.01
N LEU A 40 -1.14 7.66 -7.75
CA LEU A 40 -0.14 6.78 -7.14
C LEU A 40 0.97 7.58 -6.46
N VAL A 41 1.38 8.72 -7.02
CA VAL A 41 2.47 9.56 -6.50
C VAL A 41 1.99 10.66 -5.54
N GLU A 42 0.70 11.00 -5.58
CA GLU A 42 0.02 11.96 -4.68
C GLU A 42 -1.00 11.22 -3.78
N PRO A 43 -0.56 10.47 -2.76
CA PRO A 43 -1.43 9.63 -1.93
C PRO A 43 -2.56 10.39 -1.25
N GLU A 44 -2.42 11.69 -1.02
CA GLU A 44 -3.43 12.57 -0.44
C GLU A 44 -4.71 12.67 -1.29
N ARG A 45 -4.64 12.34 -2.59
CA ARG A 45 -5.82 12.25 -3.48
C ARG A 45 -6.67 11.01 -3.25
N CYS A 46 -6.13 10.02 -2.55
CA CYS A 46 -6.82 8.80 -2.18
C CYS A 46 -7.24 8.84 -0.72
N ASP A 47 -8.43 8.30 -0.42
CA ASP A 47 -8.89 8.15 0.95
C ASP A 47 -7.86 7.32 1.75
N PRO A 48 -7.48 7.75 2.96
CA PRO A 48 -6.67 6.94 3.86
C PRO A 48 -7.46 5.71 4.33
N VAL A 49 -6.74 4.71 4.83
CA VAL A 49 -7.37 3.60 5.55
C VAL A 49 -7.98 4.13 6.84
N ASP A 50 -9.18 3.64 7.19
CA ASP A 50 -9.85 3.99 8.44
C ASP A 50 -9.11 3.39 9.64
N GLU A 51 -8.39 4.26 10.35
CA GLU A 51 -7.61 3.90 11.55
C GLU A 51 -8.49 3.46 12.72
N ASP A 52 -9.71 3.97 12.83
CA ASP A 52 -10.63 3.57 13.89
C ASP A 52 -11.06 2.12 13.69
N ILE A 53 -11.39 1.73 12.45
CA ILE A 53 -11.66 0.33 12.09
C ILE A 53 -10.44 -0.55 12.41
N LEU A 54 -9.24 -0.15 12.01
CA LEU A 54 -8.01 -0.90 12.31
C LEU A 54 -7.82 -1.09 13.82
N SER A 55 -8.00 -0.02 14.61
CA SER A 55 -7.84 -0.07 16.06
C SER A 55 -8.87 -0.96 16.75
N ARG A 56 -10.12 -0.97 16.26
CA ARG A 56 -11.22 -1.79 16.81
C ARG A 56 -11.00 -3.28 16.57
N TYR A 57 -10.51 -3.67 15.38
CA TYR A 57 -10.34 -5.08 15.03
C TYR A 57 -8.99 -5.67 15.48
N PHE A 58 -7.92 -4.86 15.47
CA PHE A 58 -6.57 -5.34 15.79
C PHE A 58 -6.05 -4.86 17.14
N GLY A 59 -6.85 -4.09 17.89
CA GLY A 59 -6.48 -3.51 19.19
C GLY A 59 -5.69 -2.21 19.08
N SER A 60 -5.59 -1.48 20.19
CA SER A 60 -4.92 -0.17 20.26
C SER A 60 -3.46 -0.23 20.74
N PHE A 61 -2.99 -1.37 21.24
CA PHE A 61 -1.62 -1.54 21.77
C PHE A 61 -0.69 -2.25 20.77
N GLU A 62 0.60 -2.34 21.11
CA GLU A 62 1.72 -2.86 20.28
C GLU A 62 1.53 -4.27 19.67
N ALA A 63 0.47 -4.98 20.04
CA ALA A 63 0.04 -6.18 19.34
C ALA A 63 -0.70 -5.79 18.05
N GLY A 64 -0.30 -6.36 16.92
CA GLY A 64 -1.05 -6.16 15.67
C GLY A 64 -0.36 -5.32 14.60
N TYR A 65 0.88 -4.84 14.76
CA TYR A 65 1.51 -3.98 13.74
C TYR A 65 1.61 -4.65 12.37
N VAL A 66 1.98 -5.95 12.37
CA VAL A 66 2.09 -6.72 11.13
C VAL A 66 0.72 -6.93 10.52
N GLU A 67 -0.29 -7.24 11.33
CA GLU A 67 -1.67 -7.49 10.94
C GLU A 67 -2.33 -6.22 10.39
N LYS A 68 -2.14 -5.08 11.07
CA LYS A 68 -2.61 -3.76 10.62
C LYS A 68 -1.95 -3.37 9.30
N TRP A 69 -0.65 -3.58 9.16
CA TRP A 69 0.05 -3.24 7.92
C TRP A 69 -0.31 -4.20 6.79
N MET A 70 -0.47 -5.49 7.06
CA MET A 70 -1.04 -6.45 6.11
C MET A 70 -2.43 -6.02 5.64
N TYR A 71 -3.29 -5.58 6.56
CA TYR A 71 -4.59 -5.04 6.20
C TYR A 71 -4.45 -3.82 5.28
N ARG A 72 -3.55 -2.88 5.57
CA ARG A 72 -3.26 -1.73 4.68
C ARG A 72 -2.79 -2.18 3.30
N MET A 73 -1.83 -3.09 3.21
CA MET A 73 -1.33 -3.62 1.93
C MET A 73 -2.44 -4.23 1.05
N ILE A 74 -3.49 -4.78 1.67
CA ILE A 74 -4.62 -5.40 0.97
C ILE A 74 -5.74 -4.40 0.64
N ARG A 75 -6.02 -3.45 1.55
CA ARG A 75 -7.25 -2.64 1.53
C ARG A 75 -7.01 -1.16 1.22
N SER A 76 -5.78 -0.69 1.30
CA SER A 76 -5.45 0.70 1.01
C SER A 76 -5.65 1.04 -0.46
N LYS A 77 -6.16 2.24 -0.72
CA LYS A 77 -6.18 2.84 -2.07
C LYS A 77 -4.84 3.48 -2.45
N ARG A 78 -3.80 3.33 -1.62
CA ARG A 78 -2.46 3.92 -1.79
C ARG A 78 -1.39 2.82 -1.96
N PRO A 79 -1.47 1.98 -3.00
CA PRO A 79 -0.63 0.79 -3.10
C PRO A 79 0.87 1.09 -3.26
N LEU A 80 1.22 2.23 -3.86
CA LEU A 80 2.63 2.63 -4.02
C LEU A 80 3.28 2.99 -2.69
N GLU A 81 2.55 3.70 -1.81
CA GLU A 81 3.00 4.01 -0.46
C GLU A 81 3.37 2.73 0.32
N GLU A 82 2.45 1.76 0.32
CA GLU A 82 2.64 0.51 1.04
C GLU A 82 3.76 -0.35 0.44
N LYS A 83 3.84 -0.40 -0.90
CA LYS A 83 4.91 -1.14 -1.59
C LYS A 83 6.28 -0.52 -1.37
N MET A 84 6.37 0.82 -1.36
CA MET A 84 7.60 1.53 -1.08
C MET A 84 8.05 1.28 0.36
N ALA A 85 7.13 1.32 1.33
CA ALA A 85 7.42 0.93 2.71
C ALA A 85 7.98 -0.50 2.75
N LEU A 86 7.35 -1.46 2.07
CA LEU A 86 7.82 -2.85 2.02
C LEU A 86 9.21 -3.00 1.38
N PHE A 87 9.47 -2.28 0.30
CA PHE A 87 10.80 -2.25 -0.32
C PHE A 87 11.88 -1.84 0.70
N TRP A 88 11.63 -0.77 1.47
CA TRP A 88 12.58 -0.28 2.47
C TRP A 88 12.73 -1.21 3.68
N HIS A 89 11.72 -2.01 4.03
CA HIS A 89 11.83 -3.02 5.09
C HIS A 89 12.86 -4.13 4.76
N HIS A 90 13.13 -4.39 3.48
CA HIS A 90 14.18 -5.32 3.07
C HIS A 90 15.59 -4.69 3.13
N VAL A 91 15.68 -3.36 3.11
CA VAL A 91 16.94 -2.62 3.12
C VAL A 91 17.35 -2.23 4.54
N PHE A 92 16.40 -1.74 5.35
CA PHE A 92 16.66 -1.31 6.70
C PHE A 92 16.48 -2.45 7.71
N ALA A 93 17.36 -2.51 8.71
CA ALA A 93 17.27 -3.46 9.81
C ALA A 93 16.24 -2.98 10.86
N THR A 94 14.96 -2.84 10.50
CA THR A 94 13.90 -2.32 11.40
C THR A 94 13.29 -3.36 12.33
N GLY A 95 13.70 -4.64 12.26
CA GLY A 95 13.17 -5.68 13.13
C GLY A 95 13.54 -5.47 14.60
N VAL A 96 12.58 -5.63 15.52
CA VAL A 96 12.80 -5.55 16.98
C VAL A 96 13.93 -6.49 17.42
N GLY A 97 13.99 -7.71 16.86
CA GLY A 97 15.06 -8.66 17.14
C GLY A 97 16.45 -8.24 16.65
N LYS A 98 16.54 -7.29 15.71
CA LYS A 98 17.80 -6.75 15.18
C LYS A 98 18.30 -5.54 15.97
N ASN A 99 17.38 -4.68 16.44
CA ASN A 99 17.74 -3.46 17.17
C ASN A 99 17.81 -3.68 18.70
N GLN A 100 17.12 -4.70 19.23
CA GLN A 100 17.02 -5.02 20.67
C GLN A 100 16.64 -3.83 21.57
N HIS A 101 16.14 -2.73 21.00
CA HIS A 101 15.87 -1.48 21.70
C HIS A 101 14.40 -1.07 21.50
N LEU A 102 13.53 -1.63 22.34
CA LEU A 102 12.06 -1.52 22.25
C LEU A 102 11.57 -0.07 22.10
N LEU A 103 12.12 0.87 22.89
CA LEU A 103 11.69 2.28 22.86
C LEU A 103 12.00 2.98 21.54
N ALA A 104 13.03 2.55 20.81
CA ALA A 104 13.37 3.12 19.51
C ALA A 104 12.46 2.54 18.41
N SER A 105 12.09 1.27 18.53
CA SER A 105 11.17 0.60 17.62
C SER A 105 9.71 1.08 17.77
N ALA A 106 9.28 1.43 18.99
CA ALA A 106 7.92 1.92 19.24
C ALA A 106 7.64 3.36 18.74
N ARG A 107 8.67 4.07 18.26
CA ARG A 107 8.58 5.47 17.78
C ARG A 107 8.95 5.65 16.31
N GLN A 108 9.10 4.55 15.56
CA GLN A 108 9.21 4.56 14.10
C GLN A 108 7.82 4.75 13.48
#